data_AF-A0A2V5RTW5-F1
#
_entry.id   AF-A0A2V5RTW5-F1
#
_cell.length_a   1.000
_cell.length_b   1.000
_cell.length_c   1.000
_cell.angle_alpha   90.00
_cell.angle_beta   90.00
_cell.angle_gamma   90.00
#
_symmetry.space_group_name_H-M   'P 1'
#
loop_
_entity.id
_entity.type
_entity.pdbx_description
1 polymer ?
#
loop_
_entity_poly.entity_id
_entity_poly.type
_entity_poly.pdbx_seq_one_letter_code
_entity_poly.pdbx_strand_id
1 'polypeptide(L)'
;MLRGDAGSFKQEIITGKHRLVADEPVSAGGGDAGPDPYDYLLASLGVCTSMTVGLYARRKQFPLENIKVSLWHSRIHAKDCDECETREGMVDRIDVEVELTGALSVEQHAALMDIAAKCPVHRTLTSEINIRLRSTENSRT
;
A
#
# COMPACT_ATOMS: atom_id res chain seq x y z
N MET A 1 -10.83 13.93 -0.02
CA MET A 1 -10.46 15.27 0.48
C MET A 1 -9.72 15.08 1.78
N LEU A 2 -8.61 15.79 1.99
CA LEU A 2 -7.88 15.79 3.25
C LEU A 2 -7.96 17.18 3.86
N ARG A 3 -8.02 17.26 5.20
CA ARG A 3 -8.03 18.52 5.95
C ARG A 3 -7.16 18.40 7.17
N GLY A 4 -6.33 19.41 7.41
CA GLY A 4 -5.51 19.56 8.60
C GLY A 4 -5.10 21.03 8.75
N ASP A 5 -4.29 21.31 9.76
CA ASP A 5 -3.74 22.63 10.03
C ASP A 5 -2.24 22.55 10.33
N ALA A 6 -1.57 23.70 10.41
CA ALA A 6 -0.12 23.77 10.62
C ALA A 6 0.32 23.51 12.07
N GLY A 7 -0.61 23.35 13.01
CA GLY A 7 -0.33 23.15 14.43
C GLY A 7 -0.13 21.69 14.83
N SER A 8 -0.46 20.74 13.95
CA SER A 8 -0.27 19.30 14.19
C SER A 8 -0.13 18.51 12.90
N PHE A 9 0.31 17.26 12.98
CA PHE A 9 0.34 16.34 11.84
C PHE A 9 -1.02 15.70 11.54
N LYS A 10 -1.97 15.78 12.47
CA LYS A 10 -3.28 15.13 12.34
C LYS A 10 -4.05 15.61 11.11
N GLN A 11 -4.50 14.67 10.29
CA GLN A 11 -5.34 14.90 9.12
C GLN A 11 -6.67 14.18 9.25
N GLU A 12 -7.76 14.84 8.87
CA GLU A 12 -9.03 14.19 8.55
C GLU A 12 -9.04 13.79 7.06
N ILE A 13 -9.30 12.52 6.79
CA ILE A 13 -9.39 11.97 5.43
C ILE A 13 -10.84 11.60 5.14
N ILE A 14 -11.40 12.20 4.09
CA ILE A 14 -12.76 11.92 3.62
C ILE A 14 -12.70 11.28 2.24
N THR A 15 -13.16 10.02 2.17
CA THR A 15 -13.24 9.19 0.95
C THR A 15 -14.69 8.75 0.71
N GLY A 16 -15.42 9.49 -0.12
CA GLY A 16 -16.86 9.27 -0.31
C GLY A 16 -17.62 9.45 1.00
N LYS A 17 -18.20 8.37 1.54
CA LYS A 17 -18.93 8.36 2.82
C LYS A 17 -18.04 7.99 4.02
N HIS A 18 -16.79 7.58 3.79
CA HIS A 18 -15.90 7.11 4.83
C HIS A 18 -15.05 8.26 5.39
N ARG A 19 -14.81 8.20 6.70
CA ARG A 19 -13.93 9.11 7.42
C ARG A 19 -12.82 8.31 8.07
N LEU A 20 -11.59 8.76 7.86
CA LEU A 20 -10.38 8.19 8.42
C LEU A 20 -9.55 9.32 9.04
N VAL A 21 -8.57 8.96 9.85
CA VAL A 21 -7.64 9.89 10.48
C VAL A 21 -6.23 9.40 10.16
N ALA A 22 -5.35 10.32 9.74
CA ALA A 22 -3.92 10.09 9.71
C ALA A 22 -3.25 10.96 10.75
N ASP A 23 -2.14 10.49 11.31
CA ASP A 23 -1.27 11.27 12.17
C ASP A 23 0.14 10.69 12.10
N GLU A 24 1.14 11.49 12.46
CA GLU A 24 2.48 10.96 12.65
C GLU A 24 2.59 10.32 14.06
N PRO A 25 3.48 9.34 14.26
CA PRO A 25 3.72 8.79 15.58
C PRO A 25 4.34 9.83 16.51
N VAL A 26 4.24 9.60 17.83
CA VAL A 26 4.83 10.49 18.85
C VAL A 26 6.33 10.68 18.65
N SER A 27 7.04 9.64 18.20
CA SER A 27 8.48 9.68 17.89
C SER A 27 8.85 10.66 16.77
N ALA A 28 7.91 10.99 15.89
CA ALA A 28 8.06 11.97 14.81
C ALA A 28 7.40 13.33 15.14
N GLY A 29 6.93 13.51 16.38
CA GLY A 29 6.28 14.74 16.85
C GLY A 29 4.79 14.84 16.54
N GLY A 30 4.15 13.74 16.12
CA GLY A 30 2.71 13.66 15.93
C GLY A 30 1.95 13.19 17.17
N GLY A 31 0.64 13.06 17.01
CA GLY A 31 -0.28 12.66 18.08
C GLY A 31 -0.62 11.18 18.12
N ASP A 32 -0.11 10.37 17.17
CA ASP A 32 -0.44 8.94 17.04
C ASP A 32 -1.96 8.68 17.00
N ALA A 33 -2.73 9.62 16.44
CA ALA A 33 -4.19 9.55 16.40
C ALA A 33 -4.73 8.64 15.27
N GLY A 34 -3.86 8.12 14.41
CA GLY A 34 -4.18 7.26 13.27
C GLY A 34 -2.90 6.82 12.55
N PRO A 35 -3.03 5.98 11.51
CA PRO A 35 -1.88 5.49 10.76
C PRO A 35 -1.10 6.63 10.10
N ASP A 36 0.21 6.44 9.98
CA ASP A 36 1.07 7.39 9.30
C ASP A 36 0.90 7.31 7.76
N PRO A 37 1.50 8.23 6.98
CA PRO A 37 1.38 8.20 5.53
C PRO A 37 1.90 6.91 4.87
N TYR A 38 2.96 6.29 5.41
CA TYR A 38 3.50 5.04 4.89
C TYR A 38 2.62 3.85 5.26
N ASP A 39 2.01 3.83 6.44
CA ASP A 39 0.99 2.84 6.80
C ASP A 39 -0.17 2.87 5.81
N TYR A 40 -0.63 4.05 5.41
CA TYR A 40 -1.67 4.18 4.39
C TYR A 40 -1.21 3.68 3.00
N LEU A 41 0.05 3.91 2.64
CA LEU A 41 0.62 3.38 1.41
C LEU A 41 0.64 1.85 1.42
N LEU A 42 1.16 1.25 2.50
CA LEU A 42 1.20 -0.20 2.70
C LEU A 42 -0.19 -0.81 2.73
N ALA A 43 -1.13 -0.19 3.45
CA ALA A 43 -2.52 -0.62 3.50
C ALA A 43 -3.16 -0.62 2.10
N SER A 44 -2.90 0.41 1.29
CA SER A 44 -3.43 0.49 -0.08
C SER A 44 -2.92 -0.67 -0.96
N LEU A 45 -1.63 -1.03 -0.84
CA LEU A 45 -1.03 -2.15 -1.55
C LEU A 45 -1.60 -3.49 -1.05
N GLY A 46 -1.61 -3.70 0.26
CA GLY A 46 -2.10 -4.94 0.90
C GLY A 46 -3.57 -5.23 0.58
N VAL A 47 -4.43 -4.20 0.66
CA VAL A 47 -5.84 -4.30 0.30
C VAL A 47 -5.98 -4.68 -1.18
N CYS A 48 -5.24 -4.02 -2.07
CA CYS A 48 -5.31 -4.30 -3.50
C CYS A 48 -4.87 -5.73 -3.82
N THR A 49 -3.77 -6.19 -3.24
CA THR A 49 -3.25 -7.57 -3.35
C THR A 49 -4.30 -8.59 -2.90
N SER A 50 -4.85 -8.43 -1.69
CA SER A 50 -5.87 -9.33 -1.15
C SER A 50 -7.14 -9.38 -2.02
N MET A 51 -7.63 -8.21 -2.47
CA MET A 51 -8.80 -8.13 -3.36
C MET A 51 -8.54 -8.83 -4.70
N THR A 52 -7.36 -8.65 -5.30
CA THR A 52 -6.99 -9.28 -6.57
C THR A 52 -6.91 -10.81 -6.45
N VAL A 53 -6.26 -11.33 -5.41
CA VAL A 53 -6.19 -12.77 -5.16
C VAL A 53 -7.58 -13.36 -4.97
N GLY A 54 -8.40 -12.73 -4.11
CA GLY A 54 -9.78 -13.18 -3.87
C GLY A 54 -10.65 -13.13 -5.12
N LEU A 55 -10.49 -12.12 -5.97
CA LEU A 55 -11.17 -12.04 -7.27
C LEU A 55 -10.78 -13.21 -8.18
N TYR A 56 -9.49 -13.52 -8.28
CA TYR A 56 -8.99 -14.59 -9.13
C TYR A 56 -9.47 -15.96 -8.66
N ALA A 57 -9.36 -16.24 -7.34
CA ALA A 57 -9.85 -17.47 -6.74
C ALA A 57 -11.34 -17.70 -7.03
N ARG A 58 -12.19 -16.67 -6.83
CA ARG A 58 -13.63 -16.77 -7.13
C ARG A 58 -13.91 -17.06 -8.60
N ARG A 59 -13.22 -16.40 -9.53
CA ARG A 59 -13.39 -16.61 -10.97
C ARG A 59 -12.99 -18.03 -11.41
N LYS A 60 -11.98 -18.60 -10.78
CA LYS A 60 -11.48 -19.95 -11.06
C LYS A 60 -12.13 -21.03 -10.18
N GLN A 61 -13.02 -20.63 -9.27
CA GLN A 61 -13.66 -21.50 -8.28
C GLN A 61 -12.65 -22.29 -7.44
N PHE A 62 -11.52 -21.67 -7.11
CA PHE A 62 -10.53 -22.28 -6.21
C PHE A 62 -11.05 -22.27 -4.77
N PRO A 63 -10.79 -23.34 -3.98
CA PRO A 63 -11.24 -23.47 -2.59
C PRO A 63 -10.37 -22.65 -1.62
N LEU A 64 -10.17 -21.36 -1.93
CA LEU A 64 -9.48 -20.41 -1.06
C LEU A 64 -10.46 -19.89 0.01
N GLU A 65 -10.06 -19.98 1.26
CA GLU A 65 -10.87 -19.60 2.41
C GLU A 65 -10.45 -18.24 2.99
N ASN A 66 -9.14 -18.06 3.25
CA ASN A 66 -8.64 -16.81 3.82
C ASN A 66 -7.37 -16.33 3.13
N ILE A 67 -7.20 -15.01 3.18
CA ILE A 67 -6.02 -14.30 2.69
C ILE A 67 -5.55 -13.38 3.81
N LYS A 68 -4.29 -13.52 4.20
CA LYS A 68 -3.63 -12.57 5.10
C LYS A 68 -2.44 -11.98 4.36
N VAL A 69 -2.32 -10.65 4.42
CA VAL A 69 -1.20 -9.92 3.82
C VAL A 69 -0.54 -9.11 4.91
N SER A 70 0.73 -9.35 5.14
CA SER A 70 1.58 -8.60 6.07
C SER A 70 2.58 -7.79 5.25
N LEU A 71 2.75 -6.51 5.60
CA LEU A 71 3.63 -5.61 4.87
C LEU A 71 4.52 -4.83 5.81
N TRP A 72 5.74 -4.55 5.37
CA TRP A 72 6.70 -3.71 6.08
C TRP A 72 7.39 -2.78 5.10
N HIS A 73 7.64 -1.55 5.55
CA HIS A 73 8.47 -0.58 4.83
C HIS A 73 9.82 -0.44 5.53
N SER A 74 10.89 -0.39 4.74
CA SER A 74 12.23 -0.10 5.23
C SER A 74 13.03 0.65 4.18
N ARG A 75 14.15 1.27 4.60
CA ARG A 75 15.15 1.82 3.69
C ARG A 75 16.41 0.98 3.75
N ILE A 76 16.84 0.46 2.61
CA ILE A 76 18.04 -0.37 2.46
C ILE A 76 19.06 0.34 1.57
N HIS A 77 20.33 -0.05 1.64
CA HIS A 77 21.30 0.45 0.68
C HIS A 77 21.05 -0.20 -0.67
N ALA A 78 21.19 0.57 -1.76
CA ALA A 78 21.02 0.09 -3.12
C ALA A 78 21.90 -1.13 -3.46
N LYS A 79 23.11 -1.18 -2.88
CA LYS A 79 24.05 -2.30 -3.01
C LYS A 79 23.55 -3.61 -2.39
N ASP A 80 22.63 -3.54 -1.43
CA ASP A 80 22.06 -4.70 -0.73
C ASP A 80 20.74 -5.15 -1.41
N CYS A 81 20.37 -4.54 -2.53
CA CYS A 81 19.22 -4.91 -3.36
C CYS A 81 19.70 -5.50 -4.69
N ASP A 82 19.83 -6.82 -4.75
CA ASP A 82 20.30 -7.52 -5.95
C ASP A 82 19.41 -7.28 -7.18
N GLU A 83 18.11 -7.10 -6.93
CA GLU A 83 17.05 -6.92 -7.95
C GLU A 83 16.85 -5.45 -8.37
N CYS A 84 17.49 -4.50 -7.70
CA CYS A 84 17.30 -3.07 -8.00
C CYS A 84 18.18 -2.60 -9.18
N GLU A 85 17.62 -1.73 -10.01
CA GLU A 85 18.38 -1.04 -11.06
C GLU A 85 19.31 0.03 -10.47
N THR A 86 18.85 0.73 -9.44
CA THR A 86 19.65 1.69 -8.68
C THR A 86 20.77 0.96 -7.93
N ARG A 87 22.02 1.42 -8.09
CA ARG A 87 23.22 0.80 -7.48
C ARG A 87 23.91 1.65 -6.42
N GLU A 88 23.50 2.91 -6.27
CA GLU A 88 24.06 3.85 -5.29
C GLU A 88 22.94 4.51 -4.47
N GLY A 89 23.24 4.88 -3.22
CA GLY A 89 22.28 5.52 -2.31
C GLY A 89 21.39 4.54 -1.54
N MET A 90 20.27 5.06 -1.06
CA MET A 90 19.24 4.30 -0.33
C MET A 90 18.04 4.04 -1.25
N VAL A 91 17.42 2.88 -1.07
CA VAL A 91 16.21 2.46 -1.79
C VAL A 91 15.13 2.14 -0.75
N ASP A 92 13.90 2.59 -1.02
CA ASP A 92 12.72 2.18 -0.28
C ASP A 92 12.36 0.73 -0.66
N ARG A 93 12.24 -0.12 0.35
CA ARG A 93 11.81 -1.51 0.23
C ARG A 93 10.47 -1.69 0.89
N ILE A 94 9.57 -2.37 0.18
CA ILE A 94 8.33 -2.89 0.76
C ILE A 94 8.39 -4.40 0.68
N ASP A 95 8.45 -5.05 1.83
CA ASP A 95 8.35 -6.51 1.92
C ASP A 95 6.88 -6.90 2.08
N VAL A 96 6.43 -7.87 1.30
CA VAL A 96 5.04 -8.35 1.26
C VAL A 96 5.02 -9.84 1.51
N GLU A 97 4.39 -10.25 2.60
CA GLU A 97 4.13 -11.65 2.92
C GLU A 97 2.65 -11.95 2.71
N VAL A 98 2.35 -13.01 1.96
CA VAL A 98 0.97 -13.44 1.67
C VAL A 98 0.78 -14.86 2.16
N GLU A 99 -0.16 -15.04 3.08
CA GLU A 99 -0.60 -16.34 3.57
C GLU A 99 -1.97 -16.66 2.96
N LEU A 100 -2.08 -17.83 2.33
CA LEU A 100 -3.29 -18.33 1.69
C LEU A 100 -3.73 -19.62 2.37
N THR A 101 -4.96 -19.68 2.87
CA THR A 101 -5.51 -20.89 3.51
C THR A 101 -6.73 -21.41 2.78
N GLY A 102 -6.87 -22.73 2.73
CA GLY A 102 -7.92 -23.45 2.02
C GLY A 102 -7.39 -24.77 1.43
N ALA A 103 -8.28 -25.59 0.88
CA ALA A 103 -7.94 -26.89 0.29
C ALA A 103 -7.32 -26.76 -1.12
N LEU A 104 -6.29 -25.92 -1.25
CA LEU A 104 -5.65 -25.58 -2.51
C LEU A 104 -4.65 -26.65 -2.95
N SER A 105 -4.65 -26.98 -4.24
CA SER A 105 -3.52 -27.72 -4.82
C SER A 105 -2.27 -26.84 -4.90
N VAL A 106 -1.10 -27.47 -5.09
CA VAL A 106 0.18 -26.76 -5.29
C VAL A 106 0.10 -25.79 -6.46
N GLU A 107 -0.55 -26.19 -7.55
CA GLU A 107 -0.74 -25.40 -8.76
C GLU A 107 -1.69 -24.23 -8.52
N GLN A 108 -2.77 -24.44 -7.76
CA GLN A 108 -3.72 -23.38 -7.40
C GLN A 108 -3.07 -22.33 -6.50
N HIS A 109 -2.31 -22.79 -5.49
CA HIS A 109 -1.56 -21.89 -4.61
C HIS A 109 -0.52 -21.07 -5.40
N ALA A 110 0.28 -21.72 -6.27
CA ALA A 110 1.25 -21.04 -7.10
C ALA A 110 0.60 -20.01 -8.03
N ALA A 111 -0.54 -20.34 -8.66
CA ALA A 111 -1.28 -19.41 -9.50
C ALA A 111 -1.84 -18.20 -8.72
N LEU A 112 -2.25 -18.39 -7.46
CA LEU A 112 -2.71 -17.30 -6.60
C LEU A 112 -1.54 -16.40 -6.15
N MET A 113 -0.36 -16.98 -5.89
CA MET A 113 0.84 -16.19 -5.59
C MET A 113 1.32 -15.38 -6.80
N ASP A 114 1.25 -15.94 -8.02
CA ASP A 114 1.60 -15.22 -9.24
C ASP A 114 0.70 -13.99 -9.49
N ILE A 115 -0.60 -14.09 -9.17
CA ILE A 115 -1.52 -12.96 -9.33
C ILE A 115 -1.42 -11.94 -8.19
N ALA A 116 -0.95 -12.33 -7.00
CA ALA A 116 -0.81 -11.44 -5.85
C ALA A 116 0.12 -10.25 -6.17
N ALA A 117 1.20 -10.47 -6.92
CA ALA A 117 2.14 -9.42 -7.34
C ALA A 117 1.66 -8.60 -8.57
N LYS A 118 0.42 -8.79 -9.05
CA LYS A 118 -0.08 -8.16 -10.28
C LYS A 118 -1.28 -7.24 -10.05
N CYS A 119 -1.53 -6.86 -8.79
CA CYS A 119 -2.62 -5.97 -8.45
C CYS A 119 -2.39 -4.54 -9.02
N PRO A 120 -3.45 -3.77 -9.34
CA PRO A 120 -3.31 -2.42 -9.89
C PRO A 120 -2.37 -1.49 -9.10
N VAL A 121 -2.42 -1.52 -7.77
CA VAL A 121 -1.57 -0.66 -6.93
C VAL A 121 -0.10 -1.07 -7.05
N HIS A 122 0.21 -2.37 -7.05
CA HIS A 122 1.58 -2.86 -7.30
C HIS A 122 2.10 -2.34 -8.64
N ARG A 123 1.29 -2.42 -9.71
CA ARG A 123 1.67 -1.90 -11.03
C ARG A 123 1.93 -0.40 -11.03
N THR A 124 1.15 0.37 -10.27
CA THR A 124 1.40 1.81 -10.12
C THR A 124 2.76 2.05 -9.46
N LEU A 125 3.06 1.36 -8.35
CA LEU A 125 4.30 1.53 -7.59
C LEU A 125 5.56 1.13 -8.37
N THR A 126 5.47 0.19 -9.31
CA THR A 126 6.59 -0.28 -10.12
C THR A 126 6.67 0.34 -11.51
N SER A 127 5.86 1.37 -11.77
CA SER A 127 5.82 2.09 -13.07
C SER A 127 6.19 3.56 -12.92
N GLU A 128 6.43 4.23 -14.04
CA GLU A 128 6.58 5.68 -14.05
C GLU A 128 5.25 6.37 -13.66
N ILE A 129 5.28 7.23 -12.64
CA ILE A 129 4.11 7.99 -12.16
C ILE A 129 4.34 9.48 -12.39
N ASN A 130 3.42 10.13 -13.13
CA ASN A 130 3.42 11.59 -13.31
C ASN A 130 2.48 12.26 -12.29
N ILE A 131 3.04 12.74 -11.17
CA ILE A 131 2.28 13.48 -10.14
C ILE A 131 2.37 14.99 -10.45
N ARG A 132 1.22 15.64 -10.63
CA ARG A 132 1.14 17.08 -10.93
C ARG A 132 0.56 17.87 -9.77
N LEU A 133 1.33 18.82 -9.25
CA LEU A 133 0.88 19.77 -8.24
C LEU A 133 0.22 20.99 -8.91
N ARG A 134 -0.91 21.45 -8.37
CA ARG A 134 -1.61 22.67 -8.79
C ARG A 134 -2.10 23.42 -7.57
N SER A 135 -1.97 24.74 -7.58
CA SER A 135 -2.65 25.62 -6.62
C SER A 135 -4.10 25.87 -7.06
N THR A 136 -4.97 26.10 -6.10
CA THR A 136 -6.28 26.70 -6.35
C THR A 136 -6.16 28.18 -6.08
N GLU A 137 -6.35 29.03 -7.10
CA GLU A 137 -6.48 30.46 -6.89
C GLU A 137 -7.81 30.71 -6.15
N ASN A 138 -7.72 31.35 -5.00
CA ASN A 138 -8.88 31.71 -4.21
C ASN A 138 -9.59 32.84 -4.98
N SER A 139 -10.68 32.54 -5.69
CA SER A 139 -11.51 33.57 -6.33
C SER A 139 -12.21 34.38 -5.24
N ARG A 140 -11.49 35.33 -4.64
CA ARG A 140 -12.06 36.39 -3.81
C ARG A 140 -12.49 37.49 -4.75
N THR A 141 -13.78 37.53 -5.06
CA THR A 141 -14.48 38.78 -5.41
C THR A 141 -15.24 39.22 -4.18
#